data_AF-A0A3R8TVR7-F1
#
_entry.id   AF-A0A3R8TVR7-F1
#
_cell.length_a   1.000
_cell.length_b   1.000
_cell.length_c   1.000
_cell.angle_alpha   90.00
_cell.angle_beta   90.00
_cell.angle_gamma   90.00
#
_symmetry.space_group_name_H-M   'P 1'
#
loop_
_entity.id
_entity.type
_entity.pdbx_description
1 polymer ?
#
loop_
_entity_poly.entity_id
_entity_poly.type
_entity_poly.pdbx_seq_one_letter_code
_entity_poly.pdbx_strand_id
1 'polypeptide(L)'
;MSFVALGILKISIFSELDMIRMSLGPVLLTITGSIALLIEHFQLTEKYKQHATPIKILGAFSAIIVGFLASAITDTTISEFTTVNASNFPESQKILTFVVTVGIWIYIAVCASMVIYCLIALITTIKVIAADLYLDRKSLDKFGLCSATPKKNERNKNLYPLATLMLGTTITTVAPLQYFMKIDSDSINGVVKTLIVEASFHLDPGICNISAPPNSAMALLPFRQAAVAIPDPKLKYRFIVVECSRTLANPVQTTTSR
;
A
#
# COMPACT_ATOMS: atom_id res chain seq x y z
N MET A 1 -31.47 -15.98 -24.92
CA MET A 1 -30.10 -15.56 -25.29
C MET A 1 -29.32 -14.89 -24.13
N SER A 2 -29.71 -15.04 -22.85
CA SER A 2 -29.12 -14.22 -21.76
C SER A 2 -28.37 -14.98 -20.64
N PHE A 3 -28.29 -16.30 -20.68
CA PHE A 3 -27.53 -17.07 -19.68
C PHE A 3 -26.08 -17.38 -20.12
N VAL A 4 -25.84 -17.48 -21.43
CA VAL A 4 -24.49 -17.71 -21.98
C VAL A 4 -23.62 -16.45 -21.87
N ALA A 5 -24.21 -15.25 -22.07
CA ALA A 5 -23.51 -13.98 -21.91
C ALA A 5 -23.10 -13.70 -20.45
N LEU A 6 -23.93 -14.08 -19.47
CA LEU A 6 -23.59 -13.95 -18.05
C LEU A 6 -22.52 -14.97 -17.61
N GLY A 7 -22.52 -16.16 -18.20
CA GLY A 7 -21.48 -17.17 -17.98
C GLY A 7 -20.11 -16.72 -18.52
N ILE A 8 -20.07 -16.16 -19.73
CA ILE A 8 -18.85 -15.62 -20.34
C ILE A 8 -18.36 -14.39 -19.57
N LEU A 9 -19.26 -13.51 -19.10
CA LEU A 9 -18.88 -12.35 -18.27
C LEU A 9 -18.30 -12.76 -16.91
N LYS A 10 -18.89 -13.78 -16.25
CA LYS A 10 -18.35 -14.32 -15.00
C LYS A 10 -17.01 -15.03 -15.22
N ILE A 11 -16.84 -15.76 -16.32
CA ILE A 11 -15.58 -16.46 -16.66
C ILE A 11 -14.47 -15.46 -17.02
N SER A 12 -14.76 -14.39 -17.76
CA SER A 12 -13.74 -13.36 -18.07
C SER A 12 -13.31 -12.55 -16.85
N ILE A 13 -14.23 -12.16 -15.95
CA ILE A 13 -13.89 -11.40 -14.74
C ILE A 13 -13.14 -12.30 -13.73
N PHE A 14 -13.52 -13.57 -13.58
CA PHE A 14 -12.76 -14.51 -12.74
C PHE A 14 -11.39 -14.85 -13.33
N SER A 15 -11.26 -14.91 -14.66
CA SER A 15 -9.98 -15.19 -15.33
C SER A 15 -8.96 -14.06 -15.18
N GLU A 16 -9.38 -12.79 -15.10
CA GLU A 16 -8.45 -11.69 -14.81
C GLU A 16 -7.97 -11.70 -13.35
N LEU A 17 -8.84 -12.07 -12.39
CA LEU A 17 -8.44 -12.28 -11.01
C LEU A 17 -7.48 -13.47 -10.84
N ASP A 18 -7.66 -14.56 -11.58
CA ASP A 18 -6.73 -15.70 -11.57
C ASP A 18 -5.39 -15.37 -12.23
N MET A 19 -5.35 -14.57 -13.30
CA MET A 19 -4.09 -14.14 -13.92
C MET A 19 -3.27 -13.20 -13.00
N ILE A 20 -3.95 -12.36 -12.22
CA ILE A 20 -3.33 -11.55 -11.15
C ILE A 20 -2.85 -12.45 -10.01
N ARG A 21 -3.63 -13.46 -9.60
CA ARG A 21 -3.23 -14.43 -8.55
C ARG A 21 -2.05 -15.30 -8.95
N MET A 22 -1.98 -15.68 -10.23
CA MET A 22 -0.94 -16.52 -10.83
C MET A 22 0.37 -15.75 -11.09
N SER A 23 0.31 -14.41 -11.22
CA SER A 23 1.47 -13.53 -11.29
C SER A 23 1.94 -13.03 -9.91
N LEU A 24 1.07 -12.97 -8.91
CA LEU A 24 1.42 -12.55 -7.55
C LEU A 24 2.49 -13.45 -6.91
N GLY A 25 2.35 -14.77 -7.09
CA GLY A 25 3.29 -15.76 -6.54
C GLY A 25 4.73 -15.58 -7.04
N PRO A 26 4.96 -15.59 -8.37
CA PRO A 26 6.28 -15.31 -8.94
C PRO A 26 6.84 -13.94 -8.56
N VAL A 27 6.00 -12.89 -8.53
CA VAL A 27 6.43 -11.54 -8.14
C VAL A 27 6.89 -11.51 -6.68
N LEU A 28 6.11 -12.07 -5.75
CA LEU A 28 6.50 -12.17 -4.34
C LEU A 28 7.79 -12.98 -4.14
N LEU A 29 7.97 -14.05 -4.92
CA LEU A 29 9.19 -14.86 -4.89
C LEU A 29 10.40 -14.09 -5.42
N THR A 30 10.24 -13.30 -6.47
CA THR A 30 11.32 -12.41 -6.97
C THR A 30 11.65 -11.30 -5.98
N ILE A 31 10.66 -10.70 -5.30
CA ILE A 31 10.88 -9.66 -4.30
C ILE A 31 11.65 -10.22 -3.10
N THR A 32 11.18 -11.33 -2.52
CA THR A 32 11.83 -11.98 -1.38
C THR A 32 13.23 -12.49 -1.73
N GLY A 33 13.41 -13.08 -2.91
CA GLY A 33 14.71 -13.49 -3.42
C GLY A 33 15.68 -12.31 -3.65
N SER A 34 15.18 -11.19 -4.17
CA SER A 34 15.98 -9.98 -4.37
C SER A 34 16.45 -9.37 -3.05
N ILE A 35 15.58 -9.35 -2.04
CA ILE A 35 15.92 -8.89 -0.69
C ILE A 35 16.96 -9.82 -0.05
N ALA A 36 16.79 -11.14 -0.15
CA ALA A 36 17.75 -12.10 0.38
C ALA A 36 19.13 -11.95 -0.26
N LEU A 37 19.19 -11.81 -1.59
CA LEU A 37 20.43 -11.56 -2.33
C LEU A 37 21.07 -10.22 -1.94
N LEU A 38 20.27 -9.17 -1.70
CA LEU A 38 20.77 -7.89 -1.21
C LEU A 38 21.42 -8.03 0.17
N ILE A 39 20.76 -8.75 1.08
CA ILE A 39 21.25 -8.99 2.45
C ILE A 39 22.59 -9.73 2.43
N GLU A 40 22.68 -10.80 1.64
CA GLU A 40 23.88 -11.61 1.52
C GLU A 40 25.03 -10.85 0.84
N HIS A 41 24.76 -10.22 -0.31
CA HIS A 41 25.79 -9.55 -1.11
C HIS A 41 26.44 -8.36 -0.39
N PHE A 42 25.65 -7.57 0.35
CA PHE A 42 26.14 -6.38 1.05
C PHE A 42 26.46 -6.62 2.54
N GLN A 43 26.30 -7.87 3.01
CA GLN A 43 26.46 -8.24 4.43
C GLN A 43 25.66 -7.32 5.36
N LEU A 44 24.42 -6.99 4.97
CA LEU A 44 23.58 -6.01 5.67
C LEU A 44 23.33 -6.40 7.13
N THR A 45 23.29 -7.70 7.43
CA THR A 45 23.12 -8.21 8.79
C THR A 45 24.26 -7.78 9.71
N GLU A 46 25.50 -7.80 9.23
CA GLU A 46 26.66 -7.44 10.04
C GLU A 46 26.73 -5.93 10.26
N LYS A 47 26.46 -5.15 9.20
CA LYS A 47 26.34 -3.69 9.29
C LYS A 47 25.19 -3.26 10.20
N TYR A 48 24.06 -3.97 10.16
CA TYR A 48 22.95 -3.71 11.06
C TYR A 48 23.34 -3.96 12.51
N LYS A 49 24.07 -5.03 12.83
CA LYS A 49 24.56 -5.26 14.20
C LYS A 49 25.47 -4.13 14.69
N GLN A 50 26.35 -3.64 13.83
CA GLN A 50 27.26 -2.53 14.15
C GLN A 50 26.52 -1.20 14.40
N HIS A 51 25.41 -0.96 13.71
CA HIS A 51 24.62 0.27 13.80
C HIS A 51 23.19 0.05 14.35
N ALA A 52 22.96 -1.00 15.14
CA ALA A 52 21.61 -1.41 15.53
C ALA A 52 20.90 -0.33 16.36
N THR A 53 21.63 0.30 17.29
CA THR A 53 21.09 1.34 18.18
C THR A 53 20.59 2.57 17.41
N PRO A 54 21.40 3.24 16.56
CA PRO A 54 20.90 4.40 15.81
C PRO A 54 19.80 4.03 14.81
N ILE A 55 19.83 2.84 14.20
CA ILE A 55 18.77 2.38 13.29
C ILE A 55 17.45 2.19 14.04
N LYS A 56 17.49 1.60 15.24
CA LYS A 56 16.29 1.44 16.09
C LYS A 56 15.72 2.79 16.53
N ILE A 57 16.58 3.72 16.94
CA ILE A 57 16.16 5.08 17.33
C ILE A 57 15.50 5.77 16.12
N LEU A 58 16.12 5.73 14.95
CA LEU A 58 15.57 6.31 13.73
C LEU A 58 14.24 5.66 13.35
N GLY A 59 14.15 4.33 13.46
CA GLY A 59 12.92 3.57 13.25
C GLY A 59 11.80 4.01 14.19
N ALA A 60 12.09 4.16 15.48
CA ALA A 60 11.11 4.62 16.46
C ALA A 60 10.63 6.05 16.17
N PHE A 61 11.54 6.98 15.88
CA PHE A 61 11.17 8.35 15.49
C PHE A 61 10.32 8.38 14.22
N SER A 62 10.70 7.60 13.20
CA SER A 62 9.91 7.50 11.97
C SER A 62 8.51 6.95 12.22
N ALA A 63 8.35 5.95 13.09
CA ALA A 63 7.05 5.40 13.44
C ALA A 63 6.15 6.42 14.15
N ILE A 64 6.71 7.24 15.04
CA ILE A 64 5.97 8.33 15.71
C ILE A 64 5.49 9.36 14.68
N ILE A 65 6.35 9.79 13.76
CA ILE A 65 6.00 10.76 12.72
C ILE A 65 4.93 10.20 11.78
N VAL A 66 5.10 8.95 11.32
CA VAL A 66 4.12 8.28 10.47
C VAL A 66 2.78 8.14 11.17
N GLY A 67 2.76 7.73 12.44
CA GLY A 67 1.54 7.63 13.23
C GLY A 67 0.82 8.98 13.35
N PHE A 68 1.55 10.06 13.62
CA PHE A 68 0.97 11.40 13.69
C PHE A 68 0.37 11.85 12.35
N LEU A 69 1.09 11.66 11.24
CA LEU A 69 0.61 11.98 9.90
C LEU A 69 -0.61 11.13 9.52
N ALA A 70 -0.60 9.84 9.83
CA ALA A 70 -1.70 8.94 9.55
C ALA A 70 -2.98 9.36 10.27
N SER A 71 -2.88 9.74 11.54
CA SER A 71 -4.01 10.26 12.31
C SER A 71 -4.55 11.56 11.71
N ALA A 72 -3.68 12.51 11.36
CA ALA A 72 -4.10 13.79 10.76
C ALA A 72 -4.79 13.61 9.39
N ILE A 73 -4.27 12.72 8.55
CA ILE A 73 -4.88 12.38 7.25
C ILE A 73 -6.23 11.71 7.48
N THR A 74 -6.32 10.79 8.44
CA THR A 74 -7.56 10.09 8.79
C THR A 74 -8.64 11.05 9.26
N ASP A 75 -8.32 11.98 10.16
CA ASP A 75 -9.27 12.96 10.68
C ASP A 75 -9.79 13.88 9.58
N THR A 76 -8.88 14.32 8.69
CA THR A 76 -9.25 15.15 7.53
C THR A 76 -10.16 14.39 6.57
N THR A 77 -9.83 13.13 6.27
CA THR A 77 -10.58 12.28 5.34
C THR A 77 -11.99 11.99 5.84
N ILE A 78 -12.13 11.65 7.13
CA ILE A 78 -13.45 11.44 7.74
C ILE A 78 -14.25 12.73 7.69
N SER A 79 -13.66 13.85 8.12
CA SER A 79 -14.33 15.15 8.13
C SER A 79 -14.80 15.59 6.73
N GLU A 80 -13.97 15.39 5.71
CA GLU A 80 -14.29 15.72 4.32
C GLU A 80 -15.44 14.86 3.77
N PHE A 81 -15.45 13.56 4.06
CA PHE A 81 -16.49 12.67 3.57
C PHE A 81 -17.81 12.76 4.34
N THR A 82 -17.76 12.85 5.67
CA THR A 82 -18.96 12.85 6.51
C THR A 82 -19.48 14.24 6.83
N THR A 83 -18.73 15.30 6.52
CA THR A 83 -19.01 16.71 6.89
C THR A 83 -19.15 16.94 8.41
N VAL A 84 -18.55 16.04 9.19
CA VAL A 84 -18.70 15.95 10.65
C VAL A 84 -17.33 15.72 11.26
N ASN A 85 -17.10 16.27 12.45
CA ASN A 85 -15.84 16.06 13.16
C ASN A 85 -15.55 14.56 13.36
N ALA A 86 -14.34 14.14 12.98
CA ALA A 86 -13.88 12.76 13.07
C ALA A 86 -13.93 12.19 14.50
N SER A 87 -13.85 13.06 15.52
CA SER A 87 -13.99 12.66 16.93
C SER A 87 -15.32 11.99 17.27
N ASN A 88 -16.35 12.17 16.44
CA ASN A 88 -17.64 11.51 16.59
C ASN A 88 -17.62 10.04 16.09
N PHE A 89 -16.54 9.61 15.42
CA PHE A 89 -16.38 8.28 14.83
C PHE A 89 -15.08 7.60 15.29
N PRO A 90 -14.90 7.34 16.61
CA PRO A 90 -13.64 6.82 17.15
C PRO A 90 -13.25 5.44 16.58
N GLU A 91 -14.21 4.60 16.24
CA GLU A 91 -13.94 3.29 15.64
C GLU A 91 -13.46 3.41 14.18
N SER A 92 -14.08 4.30 13.39
CA SER A 92 -13.58 4.63 12.04
C SER A 92 -12.17 5.23 12.09
N GLN A 93 -11.90 6.12 13.04
CA GLN A 93 -10.57 6.72 13.21
C GLN A 93 -9.50 5.65 13.44
N LYS A 94 -9.73 4.67 14.32
CA LYS A 94 -8.75 3.60 14.59
C LYS A 94 -8.46 2.76 13.35
N ILE A 95 -9.49 2.28 12.67
CA ILE A 95 -9.34 1.40 11.51
C ILE A 95 -8.68 2.16 10.35
N LEU A 96 -9.15 3.38 10.07
CA LEU A 96 -8.61 4.15 8.95
C LEU A 96 -7.17 4.61 9.24
N THR A 97 -6.85 4.99 10.48
CA THR A 97 -5.46 5.32 10.87
C THR A 97 -4.54 4.12 10.68
N PHE A 98 -4.99 2.91 11.02
CA PHE A 98 -4.21 1.70 10.78
C PHE A 98 -3.97 1.46 9.28
N VAL A 99 -5.01 1.55 8.45
CA VAL A 99 -4.91 1.38 6.99
C VAL A 99 -3.99 2.44 6.37
N VAL A 100 -4.16 3.70 6.74
CA VAL A 100 -3.32 4.82 6.26
C VAL A 100 -1.87 4.64 6.72
N THR A 101 -1.63 4.23 7.96
CA THR A 101 -0.28 3.94 8.49
C THR A 101 0.42 2.88 7.65
N VAL A 102 -0.27 1.76 7.38
CA VAL A 102 0.27 0.70 6.51
C VAL A 102 0.55 1.23 5.11
N GLY A 103 -0.35 2.04 4.54
CA GLY A 103 -0.17 2.68 3.24
C GLY A 103 1.07 3.58 3.18
N ILE A 104 1.29 4.41 4.20
CA ILE A 104 2.48 5.28 4.29
C ILE A 104 3.76 4.44 4.36
N TRP A 105 3.78 3.35 5.13
CA TRP A 105 4.95 2.46 5.19
C TRP A 105 5.25 1.78 3.86
N ILE A 106 4.23 1.34 3.14
CA ILE A 106 4.40 0.79 1.78
C ILE A 106 4.98 1.87 0.86
N TYR A 107 4.47 3.09 0.91
CA TYR A 107 5.01 4.21 0.12
C TYR A 107 6.47 4.51 0.45
N ILE A 108 6.84 4.56 1.74
CA ILE A 108 8.24 4.74 2.18
C ILE A 108 9.12 3.61 1.66
N ALA A 109 8.66 2.36 1.72
CA ALA A 109 9.41 1.20 1.22
C ALA A 109 9.63 1.27 -0.30
N VAL A 110 8.63 1.69 -1.08
CA VAL A 110 8.76 1.91 -2.53
C VAL A 110 9.78 3.02 -2.82
N CYS A 111 9.69 4.18 -2.15
CA CYS A 111 10.69 5.25 -2.29
C CYS A 111 12.10 4.78 -1.92
N ALA A 112 12.26 4.06 -0.81
CA ALA A 112 13.55 3.53 -0.37
C ALA A 112 14.13 2.52 -1.37
N SER A 113 13.31 1.61 -1.88
CA SER A 113 13.72 0.64 -2.91
C SER A 113 14.16 1.33 -4.21
N MET A 114 13.53 2.43 -4.61
CA MET A 114 13.93 3.23 -5.76
C MET A 114 15.33 3.85 -5.56
N VAL A 115 15.62 4.38 -4.37
CA VAL A 115 16.96 4.90 -4.04
C VAL A 115 18.00 3.78 -4.10
N ILE A 116 17.70 2.61 -3.53
CA ILE A 116 18.61 1.44 -3.57
C ILE A 116 18.86 1.01 -5.01
N TYR A 117 17.83 0.95 -5.85
CA TYR A 117 17.94 0.63 -7.27
C TYR A 117 18.87 1.62 -7.99
N CYS A 118 18.69 2.93 -7.79
CA CYS A 118 19.57 3.95 -8.36
C CYS A 118 21.03 3.78 -7.94
N LEU A 119 21.29 3.46 -6.67
CA LEU A 119 22.64 3.21 -6.15
C LEU A 119 23.28 1.98 -6.79
N ILE A 120 22.53 0.88 -6.89
CA ILE A 120 22.99 -0.35 -7.55
C ILE A 120 23.31 -0.05 -9.01
N ALA A 121 22.40 0.63 -9.73
CA ALA A 121 22.59 1.02 -11.11
C ALA A 121 23.86 1.85 -11.28
N LEU A 122 24.07 2.87 -10.44
CA LEU A 122 25.28 3.69 -10.46
C LEU A 122 26.56 2.86 -10.23
N ILE A 123 26.56 1.95 -9.25
CA ILE A 123 27.71 1.08 -8.98
C ILE A 123 27.98 0.17 -10.17
N THR A 124 26.95 -0.38 -10.79
CA THR A 124 27.08 -1.26 -11.96
C THR A 124 27.68 -0.52 -13.15
N THR A 125 27.19 0.69 -13.47
CA THR A 125 27.66 1.47 -14.61
C THR A 125 29.10 1.90 -14.43
N ILE A 126 29.49 2.36 -13.24
CA ILE A 126 30.89 2.70 -12.92
C ILE A 126 31.80 1.48 -13.11
N LYS A 127 31.39 0.30 -12.64
CA LYS A 127 32.19 -0.93 -12.80
C LYS A 127 32.31 -1.37 -14.26
N VAL A 128 31.26 -1.23 -15.06
CA VAL A 128 31.29 -1.55 -16.49
C VAL A 128 32.23 -0.60 -17.22
N ILE A 129 32.09 0.71 -17.01
CA ILE A 129 32.95 1.74 -17.63
C ILE A 129 34.41 1.53 -17.23
N ALA A 130 34.69 1.31 -15.93
CA ALA A 130 36.05 1.04 -15.45
C ALA A 130 36.65 -0.23 -16.07
N ALA A 131 35.84 -1.26 -16.30
CA ALA A 131 36.28 -2.49 -16.94
C ALA A 131 36.57 -2.30 -18.43
N ASP A 132 35.82 -1.44 -19.12
CA ASP A 132 36.05 -1.11 -20.52
C ASP A 132 37.27 -0.22 -20.70
N LEU A 133 37.48 0.78 -19.84
CA LEU A 133 38.69 1.61 -19.82
C LEU A 133 39.96 0.78 -19.52
N TYR A 134 39.87 -0.20 -18.62
CA TYR A 134 40.98 -1.11 -18.34
C TYR A 134 41.29 -2.03 -19.53
N LEU A 135 40.26 -2.50 -20.25
CA LEU A 135 40.47 -3.29 -21.47
C LEU A 135 41.11 -2.48 -22.58
N ASP A 136 40.68 -1.23 -22.77
CA ASP A 136 41.22 -0.36 -23.81
C ASP A 136 42.69 -0.04 -23.57
N ARG A 137 43.04 0.27 -22.31
CA ARG A 137 44.44 0.45 -21.87
C ARG A 137 45.29 -0.81 -22.03
N LYS A 138 44.72 -2.00 -21.79
CA LYS A 138 45.41 -3.28 -21.97
C LYS A 138 45.51 -3.69 -23.45
N SER A 139 44.59 -3.24 -24.30
CA SER A 139 44.64 -3.49 -25.75
C SER A 139 45.80 -2.70 -26.39
N LEU A 140 46.05 -1.47 -25.89
CA LEU A 140 47.21 -0.66 -26.25
C LEU A 140 48.53 -1.31 -25.79
N ASP A 141 48.58 -1.88 -24.58
CA ASP A 141 49.74 -2.64 -24.09
C ASP A 141 50.00 -3.94 -24.87
N LYS A 142 49.00 -4.48 -25.57
CA LYS A 142 49.12 -5.72 -26.35
C LYS A 142 49.88 -5.55 -27.67
N PHE A 143 50.13 -4.32 -28.09
CA PHE A 143 51.11 -4.01 -29.13
C PHE A 143 52.57 -3.97 -28.60
N GLY A 144 52.77 -4.11 -27.28
CA GLY A 144 54.04 -4.39 -26.65
C GLY A 144 54.17 -5.88 -26.28
N LEU A 145 55.30 -6.48 -26.61
CA LEU A 145 55.63 -7.89 -26.39
C LEU A 145 55.46 -8.34 -24.92
N CYS A 146 54.37 -9.04 -24.59
CA CYS A 146 54.33 -10.14 -23.61
C CYS A 146 52.91 -10.73 -23.48
N SER A 147 52.74 -11.97 -23.92
CA SER A 147 51.48 -12.72 -23.80
C SER A 147 51.24 -13.20 -22.37
N ALA A 148 50.55 -12.40 -21.55
CA ALA A 148 49.93 -12.87 -20.33
C ALA A 148 48.43 -13.08 -20.57
N THR A 149 48.01 -14.35 -20.69
CA THR A 149 46.62 -14.79 -20.77
C THR A 149 45.78 -14.11 -19.67
N PRO A 150 44.70 -13.38 -20.00
CA PRO A 150 43.92 -12.69 -18.99
C PRO A 150 43.15 -13.70 -18.13
N LYS A 151 43.19 -13.52 -16.81
CA LYS A 151 42.27 -14.11 -15.82
C LYS A 151 40.82 -13.78 -16.20
N LYS A 152 40.23 -14.49 -17.16
CA LYS A 152 38.84 -14.32 -17.61
C LYS A 152 37.83 -14.80 -16.55
N ASN A 153 38.28 -15.64 -15.61
CA ASN A 153 37.44 -16.35 -14.65
C ASN A 153 36.95 -15.48 -13.46
N GLU A 154 37.72 -14.48 -13.02
CA GLU A 154 37.31 -13.62 -11.89
C GLU A 154 36.33 -12.50 -12.30
N ARG A 155 36.41 -12.02 -13.55
CA ARG A 155 35.52 -10.96 -14.06
C ARG A 155 34.06 -11.42 -14.18
N ASN A 156 33.81 -12.63 -14.68
CA ASN A 156 32.45 -13.16 -14.82
C ASN A 156 31.78 -13.49 -13.47
N LYS A 157 32.57 -13.88 -12.45
CA LYS A 157 32.03 -14.24 -11.13
C LYS A 157 31.42 -13.05 -10.37
N ASN A 158 31.89 -11.82 -10.60
CA ASN A 158 31.36 -10.63 -9.94
C ASN A 158 30.27 -9.88 -10.73
N LEU A 159 30.17 -10.11 -12.04
CA LEU A 159 29.16 -9.46 -12.90
C LEU A 159 27.80 -10.17 -12.86
N TYR A 160 27.78 -11.51 -12.83
CA TYR A 160 26.55 -12.30 -12.77
C TYR A 160 25.66 -12.02 -11.53
N PRO A 161 26.19 -12.00 -10.28
CA PRO A 161 25.37 -11.67 -9.12
C PRO A 161 24.85 -10.22 -9.17
N LEU A 162 25.66 -9.30 -9.71
CA LEU A 162 25.29 -7.88 -9.82
C LEU A 162 24.18 -7.66 -10.88
N ALA A 163 24.25 -8.36 -12.01
CA ALA A 163 23.21 -8.35 -13.04
C ALA A 163 21.90 -8.97 -12.53
N THR A 164 21.98 -10.08 -11.78
CA THR A 164 20.81 -10.72 -11.14
C THR A 164 20.17 -9.78 -10.11
N LEU A 165 20.99 -9.07 -9.33
CA LEU A 165 20.54 -8.10 -8.34
C LEU A 165 19.87 -6.87 -8.99
N MET A 166 20.38 -6.38 -10.13
CA MET A 166 19.71 -5.34 -10.91
C MET A 166 18.35 -5.79 -11.42
N LEU A 167 18.26 -6.99 -12.00
CA LEU A 167 17.00 -7.51 -12.54
C LEU A 167 15.95 -7.67 -11.43
N GLY A 168 16.35 -8.24 -10.29
CA GLY A 168 15.48 -8.42 -9.14
C GLY A 168 14.99 -7.10 -8.53
N THR A 169 15.88 -6.12 -8.37
CA THR A 169 15.53 -4.79 -7.84
C THR A 169 14.67 -3.98 -8.81
N THR A 170 14.84 -4.16 -10.12
CA THR A 170 13.97 -3.56 -11.14
C THR A 170 12.52 -4.04 -10.98
N ILE A 171 12.31 -5.35 -10.86
CA ILE A 171 10.97 -5.92 -10.68
C ILE A 171 10.37 -5.42 -9.35
N THR A 172 11.18 -5.41 -8.29
CA THR A 172 10.74 -4.98 -6.94
C THR A 172 10.33 -3.50 -6.88
N THR A 173 10.92 -2.64 -7.72
CA THR A 173 10.62 -1.19 -7.73
C THR A 173 9.53 -0.81 -8.74
N VAL A 174 9.59 -1.37 -9.95
CA VAL A 174 8.68 -1.00 -11.03
C VAL A 174 7.28 -1.57 -10.82
N ALA A 175 7.15 -2.81 -10.32
CA ALA A 175 5.84 -3.44 -10.18
C ALA A 175 4.91 -2.71 -9.19
N PRO A 176 5.36 -2.34 -7.96
CA PRO A 176 4.53 -1.54 -7.07
C PRO A 176 4.19 -0.15 -7.63
N LEU A 177 5.14 0.50 -8.31
CA LEU A 177 4.92 1.82 -8.89
C LEU A 177 3.84 1.79 -9.97
N GLN A 178 3.89 0.80 -10.87
CA GLN A 178 2.86 0.60 -11.89
C GLN A 178 1.48 0.33 -11.27
N TYR A 179 1.45 -0.40 -10.15
CA TYR A 179 0.20 -0.62 -9.41
C TYR A 179 -0.34 0.71 -8.87
N PHE A 180 0.49 1.52 -8.21
CA PHE A 180 0.07 2.85 -7.72
C PHE A 180 -0.45 3.77 -8.84
N MET A 181 0.15 3.72 -10.03
CA MET A 181 -0.31 4.52 -11.17
C MET A 181 -1.65 4.05 -11.77
N LYS A 182 -2.02 2.78 -11.56
CA LYS A 182 -3.28 2.21 -12.07
C LYS A 182 -4.44 2.32 -11.10
N ILE A 183 -4.18 2.63 -9.84
CA ILE A 183 -5.25 2.77 -8.86
C ILE A 183 -6.03 4.06 -9.13
N ASP A 184 -7.32 3.90 -9.41
CA ASP A 184 -8.25 5.01 -9.53
C ASP A 184 -8.57 5.61 -8.15
N SER A 185 -8.50 6.94 -8.05
CA SER A 185 -8.83 7.68 -6.83
C SER A 185 -10.27 7.41 -6.39
N ASP A 186 -11.20 7.24 -7.34
CA ASP A 186 -12.61 6.99 -7.03
C ASP A 186 -12.80 5.62 -6.39
N SER A 187 -12.00 4.62 -6.80
CA SER A 187 -12.01 3.29 -6.20
C SER A 187 -11.48 3.31 -4.77
N ILE A 188 -10.40 4.06 -4.50
CA ILE A 188 -9.87 4.22 -3.13
C ILE A 188 -10.93 4.89 -2.25
N ASN A 189 -11.50 6.00 -2.73
CA ASN A 189 -12.51 6.76 -2.00
C ASN A 189 -13.73 5.88 -1.67
N GLY A 190 -14.18 5.06 -2.62
CA GLY A 190 -15.25 4.10 -2.38
C GLY A 190 -14.95 3.08 -1.28
N VAL A 191 -13.72 2.54 -1.24
CA VAL A 191 -13.27 1.62 -0.18
C VAL A 191 -13.22 2.32 1.17
N VAL A 192 -12.63 3.52 1.24
CA VAL A 192 -12.53 4.29 2.50
C VAL A 192 -13.91 4.60 3.07
N LYS A 193 -14.84 5.06 2.22
CA LYS A 193 -16.21 5.34 2.65
C LYS A 193 -16.93 4.09 3.15
N THR A 194 -16.71 2.95 2.51
CA THR A 194 -17.29 1.67 2.95
C THR A 194 -16.76 1.29 4.33
N LEU A 195 -15.44 1.43 4.57
CA LEU A 195 -14.84 1.18 5.88
C LEU A 195 -15.40 2.09 6.97
N ILE A 196 -15.64 3.37 6.68
CA ILE A 196 -16.25 4.31 7.63
C ILE A 196 -17.68 3.86 8.00
N VAL A 197 -18.48 3.45 7.00
CA VAL A 197 -19.85 2.97 7.21
C VAL A 197 -19.85 1.70 8.06
N GLU A 198 -19.06 0.70 7.68
CA GLU A 198 -18.99 -0.58 8.40
C GLU A 198 -18.44 -0.42 9.82
N ALA A 199 -17.55 0.54 10.06
CA ALA A 199 -16.97 0.76 11.37
C ALA A 199 -17.89 1.53 12.32
N SER A 200 -18.67 2.51 11.84
CA SER A 200 -19.36 3.47 12.71
C SER A 200 -20.87 3.61 12.49
N PHE A 201 -21.42 3.15 11.37
CA PHE A 201 -22.83 3.31 11.03
C PHE A 201 -23.57 1.99 11.21
N HIS A 202 -24.02 1.74 12.45
CA HIS A 202 -24.68 0.49 12.85
C HIS A 202 -26.20 0.62 13.06
N LEU A 203 -26.75 1.83 12.98
CA LEU A 203 -28.16 2.10 13.29
C LEU A 203 -29.01 2.24 12.03
N ASP A 204 -30.27 1.85 12.14
CA ASP A 204 -31.26 2.04 11.07
C ASP A 204 -31.76 3.51 11.06
N PRO A 205 -31.76 4.20 9.89
CA PRO A 205 -32.30 5.55 9.76
C PRO A 205 -33.79 5.68 10.16
N GLY A 206 -34.56 4.59 10.15
CA GLY A 206 -35.95 4.54 10.61
C GLY A 206 -36.11 4.94 12.09
N ILE A 207 -35.06 4.82 12.89
CA ILE A 207 -35.05 5.27 14.30
C ILE A 207 -35.25 6.79 14.39
N CYS A 208 -34.82 7.58 13.41
CA CYS A 208 -35.03 9.03 13.40
C CYS A 208 -36.22 9.46 12.53
N ASN A 209 -37.12 8.53 12.16
CA ASN A 209 -38.22 8.75 11.21
C ASN A 209 -37.74 9.29 9.84
N ILE A 210 -36.55 8.88 9.40
CA ILE A 210 -35.97 9.34 8.13
C ILE A 210 -36.27 8.31 7.06
N SER A 211 -36.95 8.74 6.00
CA SER A 211 -37.17 7.91 4.82
C SER A 211 -35.88 7.84 4.00
N ALA A 212 -35.15 6.74 4.12
CA ALA A 212 -33.91 6.50 3.39
C ALA A 212 -34.02 5.23 2.51
N PRO A 213 -33.26 5.15 1.40
CA PRO A 213 -33.21 3.95 0.57
C PRO A 213 -32.78 2.69 1.35
N PRO A 214 -33.15 1.48 0.89
CA PRO A 214 -32.67 0.25 1.51
C PRO A 214 -31.14 0.19 1.52
N ASN A 215 -30.57 -0.42 2.57
CA ASN A 215 -29.12 -0.45 2.88
C ASN A 215 -28.51 0.91 3.27
N SER A 216 -29.32 1.90 3.62
CA SER A 216 -28.81 3.10 4.30
C SER A 216 -28.52 2.79 5.76
N ALA A 217 -27.43 3.34 6.28
CA ALA A 217 -27.01 3.16 7.66
C ALA A 217 -26.84 4.52 8.34
N MET A 218 -26.98 4.56 9.66
CA MET A 218 -26.96 5.79 10.45
C MET A 218 -26.02 5.67 11.65
N ALA A 219 -25.43 6.79 12.03
CA ALA A 219 -24.69 6.97 13.27
C ALA A 219 -25.25 8.20 14.02
N LEU A 220 -25.46 8.06 15.33
CA LEU A 220 -25.91 9.17 16.16
C LEU A 220 -24.75 10.12 16.45
N LEU A 221 -25.02 11.42 16.36
CA LEU A 221 -24.07 12.48 16.67
C LEU A 221 -24.51 13.24 17.93
N PRO A 222 -23.59 13.97 18.57
CA PRO A 222 -23.95 14.91 19.62
C PRO A 222 -24.98 15.96 19.14
N PHE A 223 -25.64 16.64 20.08
CA PHE A 223 -26.56 17.76 19.81
C PHE A 223 -27.79 17.42 18.94
N ARG A 224 -28.37 16.22 19.12
CA ARG A 224 -29.57 15.78 18.38
C ARG A 224 -29.36 15.74 16.87
N GLN A 225 -28.14 15.45 16.43
CA GLN A 225 -27.85 15.22 15.01
C GLN A 225 -27.62 13.73 14.78
N ALA A 226 -27.75 13.31 13.53
CA ALA A 226 -27.35 11.99 13.07
C ALA A 226 -26.68 12.14 11.70
N ALA A 227 -25.67 11.32 11.45
CA ALA A 227 -25.11 11.14 10.11
C ALA A 227 -25.79 9.93 9.47
N VAL A 228 -26.28 10.07 8.24
CA VAL A 228 -26.85 8.98 7.45
C VAL A 228 -25.97 8.74 6.24
N ALA A 229 -25.52 7.50 6.07
CA ALA A 229 -24.84 7.01 4.89
C ALA A 229 -25.86 6.41 3.92
N ILE A 230 -25.98 7.02 2.74
CA ILE A 230 -26.88 6.62 1.66
C ILE A 230 -26.05 5.92 0.58
N PRO A 231 -26.43 4.71 0.12
CA PRO A 231 -25.72 4.03 -0.94
C PRO A 231 -25.77 4.82 -2.26
N ASP A 232 -24.63 4.95 -2.94
CA ASP A 232 -24.47 5.63 -4.22
C ASP A 232 -23.77 4.70 -5.23
N PRO A 233 -24.31 4.52 -6.45
CA PRO A 233 -23.75 3.57 -7.43
C PRO A 233 -22.35 3.95 -7.94
N LYS A 234 -21.97 5.24 -7.90
CA LYS A 234 -20.66 5.73 -8.33
C LYS A 234 -19.69 5.86 -7.17
N LEU A 235 -20.14 6.48 -6.08
CA LEU A 235 -19.28 6.85 -4.94
C LEU A 235 -19.31 5.85 -3.78
N LYS A 236 -20.00 4.72 -3.95
CA LYS A 236 -20.38 3.72 -2.92
C LYS A 236 -21.32 4.27 -1.85
N TYR A 237 -20.94 5.37 -1.21
CA TYR A 237 -21.76 6.04 -0.20
C TYR A 237 -21.69 7.57 -0.32
N ARG A 238 -22.80 8.20 0.06
CA ARG A 238 -22.94 9.64 0.27
C ARG A 238 -23.45 9.88 1.68
N PHE A 239 -22.81 10.80 2.40
CA PHE A 239 -23.17 11.12 3.77
C PHE A 239 -24.02 12.39 3.82
N ILE A 240 -25.04 12.38 4.67
CA ILE A 240 -25.84 13.57 4.99
C ILE A 240 -25.97 13.69 6.50
N VAL A 241 -26.00 14.92 7.00
CA VAL A 241 -26.28 15.21 8.41
C VAL A 241 -27.71 15.68 8.53
N VAL A 242 -28.42 15.12 9.49
CA VAL A 242 -29.87 15.32 9.70
C VAL A 242 -30.14 15.50 11.18
N GLU A 243 -31.15 16.29 11.51
CA GLU A 243 -31.58 16.45 12.89
C GLU A 243 -32.40 15.22 13.33
N CYS A 244 -32.01 14.62 14.44
CA CYS A 244 -32.71 13.50 15.05
C CYS A 244 -33.24 13.91 16.43
N SER A 245 -34.54 14.19 16.49
CA SER A 245 -35.18 14.74 17.68
C SER A 245 -35.56 13.69 18.73
N ARG A 246 -35.11 12.43 18.63
CA ARG A 246 -35.39 11.41 19.65
C ARG A 246 -34.53 11.64 20.89
N THR A 247 -35.20 11.90 22.01
CA THR A 247 -34.66 11.69 23.36
C THR A 247 -34.42 10.19 23.55
N LEU A 248 -33.18 9.78 23.82
CA LEU A 248 -32.85 8.45 24.36
C LEU A 248 -33.42 8.34 25.79
N ALA A 249 -34.74 8.24 25.92
CA ALA A 249 -35.44 8.04 27.17
C ALA A 249 -36.73 7.25 26.91
N ASN A 250 -36.59 5.94 26.76
CA ASN A 250 -37.27 4.97 27.63
C ASN A 250 -36.84 3.55 27.23
N PRO A 251 -36.33 2.72 28.18
CA PRO A 251 -36.39 1.29 27.97
C PRO A 251 -37.86 0.95 27.76
N VAL A 252 -38.17 0.26 26.67
CA VAL A 252 -39.49 -0.31 26.43
C VAL A 252 -39.81 -1.15 27.67
N GLN A 253 -40.72 -0.65 28.52
CA GLN A 253 -41.35 -1.46 29.54
C GLN A 253 -42.09 -2.56 28.78
N THR A 254 -41.53 -3.76 28.82
CA THR A 254 -42.21 -5.00 28.44
C THR A 254 -43.43 -5.12 29.34
N THR A 255 -44.55 -4.55 28.90
CA THR A 255 -45.86 -4.78 29.49
C THR A 255 -46.31 -6.14 29.00
N THR A 256 -45.84 -7.19 29.67
CA THR A 256 -46.46 -8.52 29.57
C THR A 256 -47.79 -8.42 30.30
N SER A 257 -48.86 -8.20 29.53
CA SER A 257 -50.23 -8.33 30.01
C SER A 257 -50.56 -9.80 30.30
N ARG A 258 -51.28 -9.99 31.40
CA ARG A 258 -51.90 -11.21 31.94
C ARG A 258 -52.42 -12.21 30.90
#